data_AF-A0A369UQF2-F1
#
_entry.id   AF-A0A369UQF2-F1
#
_cell.length_a   1.000
_cell.length_b   1.000
_cell.length_c   1.000
_cell.angle_alpha   90.00
_cell.angle_beta   90.00
_cell.angle_gamma   90.00
#
_symmetry.space_group_name_H-M   'P 1'
#
loop_
_entity.id
_entity.type
_entity.pdbx_description
1 polymer ?
#
loop_
_entity_poly.entity_id
_entity_poly.type
_entity_poly.pdbx_seq_one_letter_code
_entity_poly.pdbx_strand_id
1 'polypeptide(L)'
;MSSSPNVSAATLSTLSTFHASIPSGQPTALNPADPIHNGVIQAALQAAGRTPERYPGLYASLDGGKADTTADHVKLVDAGPDRSGRASALTWHANDRDILYAGASLFALDGDNNELLSFGANSNVGDGLLQVSTQTATAKPVKKSLNLLSVNHSVGTDGSVRFTALAGKSAALDASDPKIQITAPVITKTGHTAVVIALGRDSANPGPDPDYTYTEPQNLDTPYLIVPFSGQALLSYPINGTPGQPIPNAVLSTYIYFATTSGPIITINLNSQYTPSTRLQNGTTVDPFNPNVVQWDYPADGQSYSNTQSLVFNPQSLVNESASYFLFQFQIPVTNAPYANYSFAVCSTGTPNEPSVYCYNINKLMFWWHCLAAGTQVALAGGGTAAIESLNNTQRVNTGVHNGNLAVEATLRGPHESKKTQSGPSAVYRLRTADNRELIATGAHPIMTPTGPASIGDLQIGQTILVENGTSTVASCEAIDYSGSFYDLKLGNEQDRAAGYNETVGTYVANGIVVGDHAAMKAHKSGLRRNLAYMQTRTSSTLHQDYASALADVQY
;
A
#
# COMPACT_ATOMS: atom_id res chain seq x y z
N MET A 1 5.89 -5.45 26.73
CA MET A 1 4.53 -5.99 26.57
C MET A 1 3.57 -4.99 27.21
N SER A 2 2.85 -4.21 26.41
CA SER A 2 1.82 -3.30 26.91
C SER A 2 0.59 -4.10 27.32
N SER A 3 0.11 -3.94 28.55
CA SER A 3 -1.21 -4.44 28.94
C SER A 3 -2.31 -3.84 28.05
N SER A 4 -3.43 -4.54 27.89
CA SER A 4 -4.63 -3.93 27.28
C SER A 4 -4.97 -2.63 28.02
N PRO A 5 -5.43 -1.58 27.30
CA PRO A 5 -5.79 -0.34 27.96
C PRO A 5 -6.92 -0.58 28.97
N ASN A 6 -6.83 0.10 30.10
CA ASN A 6 -7.91 0.09 31.09
C ASN A 6 -9.03 1.01 30.60
N VAL A 7 -9.98 0.46 29.85
CA VAL A 7 -11.14 1.18 29.32
C VAL A 7 -12.28 1.11 30.34
N SER A 8 -12.78 2.26 30.79
CA SER A 8 -13.84 2.31 31.80
C SER A 8 -15.16 1.73 31.29
N ALA A 9 -16.02 1.25 32.20
CA ALA A 9 -17.35 0.75 31.84
C ALA A 9 -18.21 1.81 31.13
N ALA A 10 -18.10 3.08 31.53
CA ALA A 10 -18.81 4.18 30.87
C ALA A 10 -18.32 4.41 29.44
N THR A 11 -17.00 4.30 29.23
CA THR A 11 -16.38 4.37 27.90
C THR A 11 -16.86 3.22 27.01
N LEU A 12 -16.85 1.98 27.53
CA LEU A 12 -17.37 0.82 26.79
C LEU A 12 -18.85 0.98 26.43
N SER A 13 -19.67 1.45 27.37
CA SER A 13 -21.09 1.74 27.08
C SER A 13 -21.25 2.75 25.95
N THR A 14 -20.44 3.82 25.93
CA THR A 14 -20.46 4.83 24.86
C THR A 14 -20.12 4.21 23.50
N LEU A 15 -19.04 3.41 23.45
CA LEU A 15 -18.61 2.73 22.23
C LEU A 15 -19.66 1.73 21.73
N SER A 16 -20.27 0.94 22.62
CA SER A 16 -21.29 -0.04 22.27
C SER A 16 -22.60 0.59 21.79
N THR A 17 -23.05 1.66 22.45
CA THR A 17 -24.23 2.41 21.98
C THR A 17 -23.98 3.00 20.60
N PHE A 18 -22.79 3.58 20.38
CA PHE A 18 -22.44 4.13 19.08
C PHE A 18 -22.32 3.05 18.00
N HIS A 19 -21.68 1.91 18.29
CA HIS A 19 -21.59 0.76 17.39
C HIS A 19 -22.97 0.32 16.87
N ALA A 20 -23.96 0.24 17.75
CA ALA A 20 -25.32 -0.13 17.39
C ALA A 20 -26.06 0.95 16.56
N SER A 21 -25.59 2.19 16.60
CA SER A 21 -26.24 3.34 15.92
C SER A 21 -25.81 3.54 14.47
N ILE A 22 -24.67 2.98 14.05
CA ILE A 22 -24.13 3.15 12.70
C ILE A 22 -24.29 1.87 11.85
N PRO A 23 -24.36 1.99 10.51
CA PRO A 23 -24.49 0.82 9.64
C PRO A 23 -23.27 -0.12 9.74
N SER A 24 -23.52 -1.41 9.89
CA SER A 24 -22.46 -2.43 9.90
C SER A 24 -21.82 -2.54 8.52
N GLY A 25 -20.48 -2.56 8.49
CA GLY A 25 -19.68 -2.76 7.27
C GLY A 25 -19.53 -1.52 6.40
N GLN A 26 -20.06 -0.36 6.81
CA GLN A 26 -19.93 0.89 6.07
C GLN A 26 -19.16 1.95 6.87
N PRO A 27 -18.11 2.58 6.29
CA PRO A 27 -17.47 3.72 6.90
C PRO A 27 -18.46 4.86 7.16
N THR A 28 -18.39 5.44 8.35
CA THR A 28 -19.24 6.56 8.79
C THR A 28 -18.36 7.71 9.22
N ALA A 29 -18.54 8.88 8.61
CA ALA A 29 -17.85 10.10 9.01
C ALA A 29 -18.32 10.55 10.39
N LEU A 30 -17.39 10.93 11.25
CA LEU A 30 -17.70 11.42 12.59
C LEU A 30 -17.60 12.94 12.64
N ASN A 31 -18.70 13.58 13.04
CA ASN A 31 -18.75 15.01 13.27
C ASN A 31 -18.38 15.35 14.73
N PRO A 32 -17.22 15.96 15.02
CA PRO A 32 -16.81 16.29 16.38
C PRO A 32 -17.71 17.32 17.09
N ALA A 33 -18.59 18.02 16.36
CA ALA A 33 -19.60 18.90 16.97
C ALA A 33 -20.82 18.13 17.50
N ASP A 34 -21.02 16.88 17.09
CA ASP A 34 -22.03 15.99 17.66
C ASP A 34 -21.49 15.39 18.98
N PRO A 35 -22.19 15.54 20.12
CA PRO A 35 -21.70 15.06 21.42
C PRO A 35 -21.43 13.55 21.48
N ILE A 36 -22.20 12.73 20.76
CA ILE A 36 -22.02 11.27 20.72
C ILE A 36 -20.76 10.95 19.93
N HIS A 37 -20.61 11.53 18.75
CA HIS A 37 -19.40 11.34 17.94
C HIS A 37 -18.15 11.84 18.66
N ASN A 38 -18.22 13.01 19.29
CA ASN A 38 -17.11 13.57 20.07
C ASN A 38 -16.68 12.62 21.19
N GLY A 39 -17.64 12.11 21.97
CA GLY A 39 -17.37 11.15 23.05
C GLY A 39 -16.70 9.86 22.56
N VAL A 40 -17.12 9.36 21.39
CA VAL A 40 -16.50 8.17 20.75
C VAL A 40 -15.08 8.46 20.27
N ILE A 41 -14.86 9.62 19.64
CA ILE A 41 -13.53 10.05 19.20
C ILE A 41 -12.59 10.16 20.41
N GLN A 42 -13.00 10.87 21.47
CA GLN A 42 -12.21 11.03 22.69
C GLN A 42 -11.90 9.67 23.35
N ALA A 43 -12.89 8.80 23.46
CA ALA A 43 -12.71 7.44 23.97
C ALA A 43 -11.65 6.65 23.19
N ALA A 44 -11.70 6.72 21.85
CA ALA A 44 -10.77 6.02 20.98
C ALA A 44 -9.34 6.59 21.03
N LEU A 45 -9.20 7.92 21.10
CA LEU A 45 -7.90 8.58 21.21
C LEU A 45 -7.27 8.30 22.58
N GLN A 46 -8.05 8.40 23.66
CA GLN A 46 -7.58 8.13 25.02
C GLN A 46 -7.15 6.67 25.19
N ALA A 47 -7.93 5.71 24.69
CA ALA A 47 -7.58 4.29 24.74
C ALA A 47 -6.26 3.98 24.00
N ALA A 48 -5.95 4.74 22.95
CA ALA A 48 -4.70 4.64 22.19
C ALA A 48 -3.54 5.45 22.79
N GLY A 49 -3.71 6.13 23.93
CA GLY A 49 -2.67 6.99 24.51
C GLY A 49 -2.38 8.25 23.70
N ARG A 50 -3.32 8.68 22.85
CA ARG A 50 -3.23 9.92 22.07
C ARG A 50 -3.87 11.04 22.89
N THR A 51 -3.07 11.75 23.68
CA THR A 51 -3.53 12.80 24.60
C THR A 51 -3.39 14.21 24.00
N PRO A 52 -4.05 15.24 24.56
CA PRO A 52 -3.88 16.63 24.11
C PRO A 52 -2.42 17.11 24.12
N GLU A 53 -1.58 16.62 25.03
CA GLU A 53 -0.17 16.99 25.12
C GLU A 53 0.66 16.36 23.99
N ARG A 54 0.29 15.14 23.56
CA ARG A 54 0.97 14.42 22.48
C ARG A 54 0.48 14.85 21.10
N TYR A 55 -0.79 15.23 20.98
CA TYR A 55 -1.46 15.58 19.73
C TYR A 55 -2.24 16.91 19.82
N PRO A 56 -1.59 18.02 20.19
CA PRO A 56 -2.26 19.30 20.39
C PRO A 56 -3.03 19.80 19.15
N GLY A 57 -2.52 19.56 17.93
CA GLY A 57 -3.19 19.96 16.69
C GLY A 57 -4.49 19.19 16.45
N LEU A 58 -4.46 17.87 16.63
CA LEU A 58 -5.63 17.00 16.54
C LEU A 58 -6.72 17.40 17.54
N TYR A 59 -6.33 17.64 18.80
CA TYR A 59 -7.27 18.03 19.85
C TYR A 59 -7.82 19.44 19.65
N ALA A 60 -7.03 20.39 19.13
CA ALA A 60 -7.55 21.71 18.76
C ALA A 60 -8.68 21.62 17.71
N SER A 61 -8.57 20.71 16.74
CA SER A 61 -9.63 20.46 15.75
C SER A 61 -10.85 19.77 16.37
N LEU A 62 -10.62 18.78 17.25
CA LEU A 62 -11.67 18.08 17.99
C LEU A 62 -12.49 19.04 18.88
N ASP A 63 -11.80 19.84 19.71
CA ASP A 63 -12.41 20.78 20.66
C ASP A 63 -13.09 21.95 19.93
N GLY A 64 -12.55 22.34 18.77
CA GLY A 64 -13.17 23.32 17.89
C GLY A 64 -14.39 22.82 17.12
N GLY A 65 -14.71 21.51 17.21
CA GLY A 65 -15.79 20.90 16.43
C GLY A 65 -15.54 20.93 14.92
N LYS A 66 -14.27 20.93 14.48
CA LYS A 66 -13.88 21.05 13.07
C LYS A 66 -13.34 19.71 12.55
N ALA A 67 -14.08 19.09 11.65
CA ALA A 67 -13.59 18.01 10.81
C ALA A 67 -14.24 18.07 9.43
N ASP A 68 -13.58 17.48 8.44
CA ASP A 68 -14.25 17.15 7.18
C ASP A 68 -15.37 16.13 7.46
N THR A 69 -16.50 16.30 6.78
CA THR A 69 -17.66 15.42 6.88
C THR A 69 -17.58 14.19 5.97
N THR A 70 -16.49 14.02 5.22
CA THR A 70 -16.27 12.87 4.35
C THR A 70 -15.59 11.75 5.12
N ALA A 71 -16.15 10.54 5.02
CA ALA A 71 -15.53 9.35 5.59
C ALA A 71 -14.32 8.92 4.75
N ASP A 72 -13.23 8.52 5.41
CA ASP A 72 -12.15 7.82 4.75
C ASP A 72 -12.56 6.38 4.42
N HIS A 73 -11.77 5.71 3.58
CA HIS A 73 -12.00 4.31 3.24
C HIS A 73 -11.53 3.42 4.40
N VAL A 74 -12.46 2.82 5.14
CA VAL A 74 -12.13 1.86 6.20
C VAL A 74 -12.74 0.50 5.88
N LYS A 75 -11.93 -0.56 5.93
CA LYS A 75 -12.37 -1.92 5.62
C LYS A 75 -12.07 -2.85 6.79
N LEU A 76 -13.06 -3.64 7.18
CA LEU A 76 -12.85 -4.82 8.00
C LEU A 76 -12.28 -5.93 7.11
N VAL A 77 -11.01 -6.25 7.34
CA VAL A 77 -10.28 -7.26 6.57
C VAL A 77 -10.55 -8.63 7.14
N ASP A 78 -10.49 -8.73 8.47
CA ASP A 78 -10.53 -10.00 9.19
C ASP A 78 -11.02 -9.80 10.63
N ALA A 79 -11.73 -10.79 11.17
CA ALA A 79 -12.13 -10.85 12.56
C ALA A 79 -12.60 -12.24 12.98
N GLY A 80 -12.10 -12.71 14.13
CA GLY A 80 -12.38 -14.04 14.64
C GLY A 80 -11.49 -14.43 15.81
N PRO A 81 -11.52 -15.70 16.24
CA PRO A 81 -10.50 -16.25 17.12
C PRO A 81 -9.15 -16.37 16.42
N ASP A 82 -8.06 -16.14 17.14
CA ASP A 82 -6.72 -16.60 16.74
C ASP A 82 -6.57 -18.13 16.94
N ARG A 83 -5.40 -18.69 16.64
CA ARG A 83 -5.11 -20.12 16.83
C ARG A 83 -5.22 -20.62 18.27
N SER A 84 -5.25 -19.70 19.25
CA SER A 84 -5.44 -20.00 20.67
C SER A 84 -6.87 -19.68 21.14
N GLY A 85 -7.79 -19.35 20.23
CA GLY A 85 -9.18 -19.03 20.56
C GLY A 85 -9.42 -17.59 21.04
N ARG A 86 -8.40 -16.71 21.01
CA ARG A 86 -8.48 -15.34 21.53
C ARG A 86 -9.01 -14.36 20.49
N ALA A 87 -9.70 -13.32 20.92
CA ALA A 87 -10.25 -12.31 20.02
C ALA A 87 -9.17 -11.61 19.19
N SER A 88 -9.33 -11.67 17.87
CA SER A 88 -8.49 -11.01 16.89
C SER A 88 -9.34 -10.29 15.84
N ALA A 89 -8.89 -9.14 15.39
CA ALA A 89 -9.45 -8.42 14.25
C ALA A 89 -8.38 -7.55 13.58
N LEU A 90 -8.62 -7.25 12.30
CA LEU A 90 -7.79 -6.40 11.45
C LEU A 90 -8.68 -5.47 10.62
N THR A 91 -8.37 -4.19 10.66
CA THR A 91 -8.94 -3.20 9.74
C THR A 91 -7.86 -2.47 8.95
N TRP A 92 -8.18 -2.12 7.72
CA TRP A 92 -7.39 -1.24 6.87
C TRP A 92 -8.07 0.11 6.77
N HIS A 93 -7.34 1.18 7.08
CA HIS A 93 -7.74 2.56 6.91
C HIS A 93 -6.92 3.16 5.77
N ALA A 94 -7.62 3.54 4.72
CA ALA A 94 -7.09 3.97 3.45
C ALA A 94 -7.57 5.41 3.18
N ASN A 95 -6.65 6.31 2.81
CA ASN A 95 -6.93 7.72 2.56
C ASN A 95 -6.41 8.27 1.22
N ASP A 96 -7.32 8.93 0.49
CA ASP A 96 -7.19 9.36 -0.90
C ASP A 96 -6.76 10.83 -1.00
N ARG A 97 -6.18 11.38 0.05
CA ARG A 97 -5.78 12.78 0.07
C ARG A 97 -4.37 12.92 0.57
N ASP A 98 -3.87 14.14 0.48
CA ASP A 98 -2.56 14.48 1.02
C ASP A 98 -2.61 14.38 2.55
N ILE A 99 -2.16 13.24 3.08
CA ILE A 99 -2.04 12.95 4.51
C ILE A 99 -0.65 13.33 4.98
N LEU A 100 -0.61 14.06 6.09
CA LEU A 100 0.57 14.14 6.92
C LEU A 100 0.71 12.90 7.81
N TYR A 101 -0.30 12.59 8.63
CA TYR A 101 -0.33 11.37 9.44
C TYR A 101 -1.76 10.83 9.63
N ALA A 102 -1.87 9.55 9.97
CA ALA A 102 -3.12 8.88 10.30
C ALA A 102 -2.96 8.04 11.58
N GLY A 103 -4.09 7.75 12.23
CA GLY A 103 -4.11 6.83 13.35
C GLY A 103 -5.46 6.15 13.52
N ALA A 104 -5.43 4.94 14.05
CA ALA A 104 -6.61 4.11 14.24
C ALA A 104 -6.61 3.45 15.62
N SER A 105 -7.81 3.15 16.11
CA SER A 105 -8.10 2.38 17.31
C SER A 105 -9.16 1.33 16.96
N LEU A 106 -8.87 0.05 17.23
CA LEU A 106 -9.74 -1.07 16.92
C LEU A 106 -10.14 -1.79 18.22
N PHE A 107 -11.44 -1.84 18.46
CA PHE A 107 -12.05 -2.51 19.61
C PHE A 107 -12.73 -3.80 19.15
N ALA A 108 -12.40 -4.92 19.80
CA ALA A 108 -13.13 -6.16 19.69
C ALA A 108 -13.88 -6.44 21.00
N LEU A 109 -15.19 -6.34 20.95
CA LEU A 109 -16.10 -6.52 22.08
C LEU A 109 -16.82 -7.87 21.95
N ASP A 110 -17.17 -8.49 23.09
CA ASP A 110 -18.04 -9.66 23.10
C ASP A 110 -19.43 -9.30 22.55
N GLY A 111 -19.95 -10.13 21.65
CA GLY A 111 -21.18 -9.83 20.95
C GLY A 111 -22.46 -9.89 21.80
N ASP A 112 -22.44 -10.59 22.95
CA ASP A 112 -23.60 -10.73 23.82
C ASP A 112 -23.61 -9.68 24.95
N ASN A 113 -22.45 -9.35 25.54
CA ASN A 113 -22.38 -8.47 26.72
C ASN A 113 -21.51 -7.20 26.54
N ASN A 114 -20.91 -7.01 25.36
CA ASN A 114 -20.03 -5.89 25.02
C ASN A 114 -18.77 -5.73 25.91
N GLU A 115 -18.32 -6.80 26.57
CA GLU A 115 -17.04 -6.80 27.27
C GLU A 115 -15.89 -6.58 26.28
N LEU A 116 -14.90 -5.75 26.62
CA LEU A 116 -13.68 -5.63 25.82
C LEU A 116 -12.88 -6.93 25.87
N LEU A 117 -12.78 -7.59 24.72
CA LEU A 117 -12.01 -8.83 24.55
C LEU A 117 -10.61 -8.56 24.02
N SER A 118 -10.46 -7.60 23.10
CA SER A 118 -9.16 -7.22 22.55
C SER A 118 -9.16 -5.78 22.03
N PHE A 119 -7.99 -5.17 22.01
CA PHE A 119 -7.77 -3.80 21.56
C PHE A 119 -6.50 -3.70 20.74
N GLY A 120 -6.51 -2.84 19.73
CA GLY A 120 -5.32 -2.46 18.97
C GLY A 120 -5.35 -0.98 18.62
N ALA A 121 -4.18 -0.37 18.51
CA ALA A 121 -4.03 0.96 17.96
C ALA A 121 -2.74 1.02 17.16
N ASN A 122 -2.75 1.75 16.05
CA ASN A 122 -1.56 1.98 15.23
C ASN A 122 -1.63 3.37 14.61
N SER A 123 -0.47 3.92 14.28
CA SER A 123 -0.30 5.20 13.57
C SER A 123 0.51 4.97 12.30
N ASN A 124 0.33 5.84 11.31
CA ASN A 124 1.17 5.88 10.12
C ASN A 124 1.47 7.32 9.72
N VAL A 125 2.61 7.54 9.07
CA VAL A 125 3.08 8.85 8.64
C VAL A 125 3.36 8.85 7.14
N GLY A 126 2.79 9.84 6.45
CA GLY A 126 3.01 10.02 5.02
C GLY A 126 2.74 8.75 4.19
N ASP A 127 1.77 7.93 4.56
CA ASP A 127 1.38 6.74 3.81
C ASP A 127 -0.14 6.69 3.76
N GLY A 128 -0.71 6.42 2.58
CA GLY A 128 -2.15 6.39 2.36
C GLY A 128 -2.86 5.16 2.92
N LEU A 129 -2.13 4.18 3.47
CA LEU A 129 -2.70 2.97 4.08
C LEU A 129 -2.16 2.77 5.49
N LEU A 130 -3.06 2.76 6.46
CA LEU A 130 -2.83 2.39 7.85
C LEU A 130 -3.49 1.03 8.12
N GLN A 131 -2.73 0.10 8.69
CA GLN A 131 -3.26 -1.19 9.14
C GLN A 131 -3.30 -1.20 10.67
N VAL A 132 -4.43 -1.63 11.24
CA VAL A 132 -4.57 -1.79 12.69
C VAL A 132 -5.14 -3.17 13.00
N SER A 133 -4.39 -3.93 13.80
CA SER A 133 -4.81 -5.23 14.33
C SER A 133 -4.92 -5.17 15.84
N THR A 134 -5.84 -5.93 16.41
CA THR A 134 -5.95 -6.08 17.86
C THR A 134 -4.81 -6.94 18.43
N GLN A 135 -4.38 -6.67 19.65
CA GLN A 135 -3.25 -7.36 20.28
C GLN A 135 -3.67 -8.72 20.88
N THR A 136 -3.45 -9.80 20.13
CA THR A 136 -3.81 -11.16 20.57
C THR A 136 -3.11 -11.58 21.86
N ALA A 137 -1.89 -11.09 22.12
CA ALA A 137 -1.11 -11.41 23.31
C ALA A 137 -1.81 -11.03 24.63
N THR A 138 -2.67 -10.01 24.61
CA THR A 138 -3.44 -9.56 25.78
C THR A 138 -4.94 -9.82 25.65
N ALA A 139 -5.35 -10.49 24.57
CA ALA A 139 -6.75 -10.72 24.25
C ALA A 139 -7.38 -11.85 25.09
N LYS A 140 -8.68 -11.72 25.33
CA LYS A 140 -9.53 -12.74 25.95
C LYS A 140 -10.11 -13.70 24.91
N PRO A 141 -10.50 -14.93 25.31
CA PRO A 141 -11.19 -15.87 24.42
C PRO A 141 -12.48 -15.32 23.84
N VAL A 142 -12.79 -15.66 22.58
CA VAL A 142 -14.11 -15.40 21.99
C VAL A 142 -15.03 -16.58 22.28
N LYS A 143 -16.24 -16.32 22.78
CA LYS A 143 -17.21 -17.38 23.06
C LYS A 143 -18.15 -17.67 21.90
N LYS A 144 -18.70 -16.62 21.28
CA LYS A 144 -19.80 -16.76 20.31
C LYS A 144 -19.74 -15.77 19.16
N SER A 145 -19.53 -14.48 19.44
CA SER A 145 -19.45 -13.46 18.41
C SER A 145 -18.68 -12.23 18.89
N LEU A 146 -18.27 -11.40 17.94
CA LEU A 146 -17.56 -10.14 18.15
C LEU A 146 -18.40 -8.98 17.61
N ASN A 147 -18.53 -7.93 18.42
CA ASN A 147 -18.87 -6.58 17.95
C ASN A 147 -17.57 -5.80 17.77
N LEU A 148 -17.35 -5.27 16.57
CA LEU A 148 -16.10 -4.61 16.20
C LEU A 148 -16.37 -3.14 15.95
N LEU A 149 -15.54 -2.27 16.53
CA LEU A 149 -15.57 -0.84 16.25
C LEU A 149 -14.16 -0.35 15.96
N SER A 150 -13.95 0.15 14.74
CA SER A 150 -12.74 0.87 14.37
C SER A 150 -13.05 2.37 14.38
N VAL A 151 -12.21 3.17 15.03
CA VAL A 151 -12.29 4.63 15.03
C VAL A 151 -10.94 5.17 14.56
N ASN A 152 -10.98 5.96 13.49
CA ASN A 152 -9.82 6.34 12.70
C ASN A 152 -9.79 7.86 12.57
N HIS A 153 -8.59 8.40 12.39
CA HIS A 153 -8.39 9.79 12.05
C HIS A 153 -7.29 9.96 11.02
N SER A 154 -7.41 11.03 10.23
CA SER A 154 -6.39 11.46 9.28
C SER A 154 -6.21 12.96 9.39
N VAL A 155 -4.95 13.39 9.33
CA VAL A 155 -4.56 14.80 9.37
C VAL A 155 -3.81 15.13 8.10
N GLY A 156 -4.32 16.11 7.35
CA GLY A 156 -3.73 16.60 6.11
C GLY A 156 -2.48 17.46 6.36
N THR A 157 -1.71 17.68 5.31
CA THR A 157 -0.55 18.61 5.34
C THR A 157 -0.96 20.06 5.63
N ASP A 158 -2.20 20.41 5.30
CA ASP A 158 -2.86 21.68 5.63
C ASP A 158 -3.45 21.74 7.05
N GLY A 159 -3.36 20.65 7.81
CA GLY A 159 -3.94 20.51 9.16
C GLY A 159 -5.43 20.20 9.18
N SER A 160 -6.07 19.95 8.03
CA SER A 160 -7.43 19.45 7.99
C SER A 160 -7.53 18.08 8.68
N VAL A 161 -8.55 17.88 9.50
CA VAL A 161 -8.75 16.63 10.26
C VAL A 161 -10.00 15.92 9.77
N ARG A 162 -9.94 14.59 9.71
CA ARG A 162 -11.09 13.71 9.46
C ARG A 162 -11.17 12.66 10.54
N PHE A 163 -12.39 12.26 10.87
CA PHE A 163 -12.66 11.16 11.78
C PHE A 163 -13.62 10.19 11.10
N THR A 164 -13.30 8.91 11.15
CA THR A 164 -14.11 7.86 10.50
C THR A 164 -14.27 6.66 11.42
N ALA A 165 -15.50 6.17 11.54
CA ALA A 165 -15.78 4.90 12.22
C ALA A 165 -16.19 3.80 11.25
N LEU A 166 -15.93 2.56 11.63
CA LEU A 166 -16.48 1.37 11.01
C LEU A 166 -16.98 0.42 12.10
N ALA A 167 -18.28 0.10 12.05
CA ALA A 167 -18.84 -0.99 12.85
C ALA A 167 -18.81 -2.30 12.06
N GLY A 168 -18.55 -3.41 12.74
CA GLY A 168 -18.64 -4.75 12.17
C GLY A 168 -19.16 -5.76 13.19
N LYS A 169 -19.57 -6.92 12.68
CA LYS A 169 -19.90 -8.10 13.48
C LYS A 169 -19.22 -9.31 12.88
N SER A 170 -18.71 -10.20 13.72
CA SER A 170 -18.17 -11.50 13.29
C SER A 170 -18.69 -12.60 14.20
N ALA A 171 -19.05 -13.75 13.63
CA ALA A 171 -19.32 -14.94 14.42
C ALA A 171 -17.99 -15.57 14.85
N ALA A 172 -17.91 -16.07 16.08
CA ALA A 172 -16.84 -16.97 16.48
C ALA A 172 -17.16 -18.34 15.88
N LEU A 173 -16.60 -18.63 14.70
CA LEU A 173 -16.76 -19.97 14.14
C LEU A 173 -15.99 -20.95 15.04
N ASP A 174 -16.48 -22.18 15.17
CA ASP A 174 -15.75 -23.25 15.84
C ASP A 174 -14.41 -23.46 15.12
N ALA A 175 -13.37 -22.84 15.69
CA ALA A 175 -11.94 -22.69 15.40
C ALA A 175 -11.22 -23.69 14.48
N SER A 176 -11.83 -24.14 13.40
CA SER A 176 -11.18 -24.90 12.34
C SER A 176 -10.82 -23.91 11.24
N ASP A 177 -9.58 -23.44 11.34
CA ASP A 177 -8.85 -22.64 10.35
C ASP A 177 -9.08 -23.23 8.94
N PRO A 178 -9.58 -22.44 7.97
CA PRO A 178 -9.66 -22.91 6.60
C PRO A 178 -8.24 -23.25 6.12
N LYS A 179 -8.01 -24.49 5.67
CA LYS A 179 -6.67 -24.86 5.19
C LYS A 179 -6.48 -24.29 3.80
N ILE A 180 -5.92 -23.08 3.75
CA ILE A 180 -5.68 -22.33 2.52
C ILE A 180 -4.32 -22.69 1.93
N GLN A 181 -4.31 -22.91 0.61
CA GLN A 181 -3.12 -23.08 -0.20
C GLN A 181 -3.16 -22.09 -1.35
N ILE A 182 -2.12 -21.25 -1.45
CA ILE A 182 -1.97 -20.26 -2.51
C ILE A 182 -0.95 -20.76 -3.52
N THR A 183 -1.34 -20.79 -4.80
CA THR A 183 -0.46 -21.11 -5.93
C THR A 183 0.01 -19.83 -6.63
N ALA A 184 -0.82 -18.80 -6.66
CA ALA A 184 -0.46 -17.46 -7.13
C ALA A 184 -1.31 -16.40 -6.39
N PRO A 185 -0.79 -15.18 -6.18
CA PRO A 185 0.57 -14.76 -6.49
C PRO A 185 1.54 -15.22 -5.39
N VAL A 186 2.71 -15.73 -5.79
CA VAL A 186 3.81 -16.11 -4.90
C VAL A 186 5.13 -15.52 -5.42
N ILE A 187 6.11 -15.39 -4.55
CA ILE A 187 7.47 -15.04 -4.97
C ILE A 187 8.08 -16.25 -5.67
N THR A 188 8.49 -16.08 -6.92
CA THR A 188 9.16 -17.10 -7.75
C THR A 188 10.63 -16.77 -7.96
N LYS A 189 11.08 -15.55 -7.63
CA LYS A 189 12.46 -15.09 -7.78
C LYS A 189 13.17 -14.90 -6.44
N THR A 190 14.41 -15.40 -6.37
CA THR A 190 15.26 -15.26 -5.18
C THR A 190 15.59 -13.79 -4.90
N GLY A 191 15.48 -13.37 -3.63
CA GLY A 191 15.81 -12.02 -3.19
C GLY A 191 14.67 -11.01 -3.26
N HIS A 192 13.52 -11.37 -3.85
CA HIS A 192 12.33 -10.54 -3.77
C HIS A 192 11.76 -10.53 -2.34
N THR A 193 11.27 -9.36 -1.92
CA THR A 193 10.58 -9.15 -0.63
C THR A 193 9.08 -8.87 -0.80
N ALA A 194 8.63 -8.78 -2.05
CA ALA A 194 7.26 -8.57 -2.49
C ALA A 194 7.06 -9.33 -3.80
N VAL A 195 5.83 -9.73 -4.14
CA VAL A 195 5.53 -10.28 -5.47
C VAL A 195 5.64 -9.16 -6.50
N VAL A 196 6.51 -9.34 -7.46
CA VAL A 196 6.79 -8.36 -8.50
C VAL A 196 6.03 -8.72 -9.77
N ILE A 197 5.15 -7.83 -10.21
CA ILE A 197 4.35 -8.02 -11.41
C ILE A 197 4.72 -6.94 -12.42
N ALA A 198 5.31 -7.38 -13.54
CA ALA A 198 5.61 -6.49 -14.66
C ALA A 198 4.42 -6.42 -15.62
N LEU A 199 4.01 -5.19 -15.92
CA LEU A 199 2.94 -4.89 -16.87
C LEU A 199 3.53 -4.19 -18.10
N GLY A 200 2.84 -4.28 -19.24
CA GLY A 200 3.23 -3.55 -20.45
C GLY A 200 4.55 -4.02 -21.08
N ARG A 201 5.02 -5.23 -20.78
CA ARG A 201 6.23 -5.77 -21.43
C ARG A 201 5.91 -6.20 -22.86
N ASP A 202 6.86 -5.97 -23.75
CA ASP A 202 6.83 -6.53 -25.10
C ASP A 202 6.99 -8.06 -25.01
N SER A 203 6.16 -8.79 -25.77
CA SER A 203 6.22 -10.25 -25.89
C SER A 203 7.59 -10.81 -26.29
N ALA A 204 8.40 -10.05 -27.03
CA ALA A 204 9.76 -10.43 -27.42
C ALA A 204 10.80 -10.18 -26.30
N ASN A 205 10.47 -9.36 -25.30
CA ASN A 205 11.38 -8.97 -24.21
C ASN A 205 10.68 -8.96 -22.84
N PRO A 206 10.19 -10.11 -22.35
CA PRO A 206 9.42 -10.17 -21.10
C PRO A 206 10.23 -9.83 -19.83
N GLY A 207 11.56 -9.91 -19.89
CA GLY A 207 12.45 -9.77 -18.72
C GLY A 207 12.39 -10.99 -17.78
N PRO A 208 13.52 -11.53 -17.29
CA PRO A 208 13.52 -12.67 -16.37
C PRO A 208 13.30 -12.27 -14.90
N ASP A 209 13.23 -10.98 -14.62
CA ASP A 209 13.34 -10.34 -13.32
C ASP A 209 12.04 -10.25 -12.50
N PRO A 210 10.82 -10.08 -13.05
CA PRO A 210 9.60 -10.10 -12.24
C PRO A 210 9.16 -11.53 -11.89
N ASP A 211 8.35 -11.69 -10.83
CA ASP A 211 7.73 -12.97 -10.50
C ASP A 211 6.67 -13.37 -11.54
N TYR A 212 6.01 -12.37 -12.13
CA TYR A 212 5.00 -12.51 -13.18
C TYR A 212 5.14 -11.39 -14.23
N THR A 213 4.97 -11.74 -15.51
CA THR A 213 4.99 -10.79 -16.63
C THR A 213 3.71 -10.89 -17.41
N TYR A 214 3.08 -9.74 -17.71
CA TYR A 214 1.97 -9.64 -18.65
C TYR A 214 2.33 -8.76 -19.83
N THR A 215 1.97 -9.24 -21.02
CA THR A 215 2.18 -8.52 -22.28
C THR A 215 1.09 -7.47 -22.48
N GLU A 216 1.33 -6.39 -23.21
CA GLU A 216 0.25 -5.50 -23.67
C GLU A 216 0.35 -5.25 -25.18
N PRO A 217 -0.77 -5.27 -25.92
CA PRO A 217 -0.78 -5.11 -27.38
C PRO A 217 -0.42 -3.69 -27.81
N GLN A 218 -0.58 -2.74 -26.90
CA GLN A 218 -0.22 -1.34 -27.05
C GLN A 218 0.20 -0.83 -25.68
N ASN A 219 1.18 0.07 -25.66
CA ASN A 219 1.69 0.63 -24.42
C ASN A 219 0.67 1.65 -23.92
N LEU A 220 -0.16 1.25 -22.96
CA LEU A 220 -1.14 2.16 -22.38
C LEU A 220 -0.46 3.16 -21.47
N ASP A 221 -0.87 4.43 -21.59
CA ASP A 221 -0.50 5.51 -20.67
C ASP A 221 -0.92 5.19 -19.22
N THR A 222 -1.99 4.42 -19.05
CA THR A 222 -2.44 3.89 -17.76
C THR A 222 -2.63 2.39 -17.91
N PRO A 223 -1.61 1.55 -17.60
CA PRO A 223 -1.74 0.12 -17.77
C PRO A 223 -2.78 -0.44 -16.80
N TYR A 224 -3.49 -1.47 -17.25
CA TYR A 224 -4.37 -2.22 -16.37
C TYR A 224 -3.51 -3.04 -15.42
N LEU A 225 -3.85 -3.05 -14.12
CA LEU A 225 -3.14 -3.92 -13.21
C LEU A 225 -3.68 -5.34 -13.34
N ILE A 226 -2.79 -6.31 -13.49
CA ILE A 226 -3.14 -7.71 -13.68
C ILE A 226 -2.54 -8.51 -12.54
N VAL A 227 -3.34 -9.33 -11.85
CA VAL A 227 -2.89 -10.15 -10.72
C VAL A 227 -3.26 -11.61 -10.98
N PRO A 228 -2.28 -12.52 -11.09
CA PRO A 228 -2.59 -13.94 -11.04
C PRO A 228 -3.01 -14.30 -9.62
N PHE A 229 -4.11 -14.99 -9.48
CA PHE A 229 -4.62 -15.41 -8.19
C PHE A 229 -5.24 -16.79 -8.31
N SER A 230 -4.54 -17.82 -7.87
CA SER A 230 -5.04 -19.20 -7.93
C SER A 230 -4.71 -19.91 -6.62
N GLY A 231 -5.60 -20.78 -6.20
CA GLY A 231 -5.46 -21.48 -4.94
C GLY A 231 -6.71 -22.25 -4.56
N GLN A 232 -6.70 -22.76 -3.34
CA GLN A 232 -7.83 -23.48 -2.78
C GLN A 232 -7.90 -23.31 -1.27
N ALA A 233 -9.09 -23.51 -0.72
CA ALA A 233 -9.31 -23.56 0.72
C ALA A 233 -10.17 -24.78 1.08
N LEU A 234 -9.68 -25.62 2.00
CA LEU A 234 -10.49 -26.66 2.62
C LEU A 234 -11.29 -26.04 3.78
N LEU A 235 -12.61 -26.06 3.64
CA LEU A 235 -13.54 -25.59 4.65
C LEU A 235 -13.98 -26.73 5.58
N SER A 236 -14.42 -26.37 6.78
CA SER A 236 -14.90 -27.31 7.80
C SER A 236 -16.29 -27.89 7.50
N TYR A 237 -17.01 -27.26 6.58
CA TYR A 237 -18.39 -27.61 6.22
C TYR A 237 -18.52 -27.78 4.70
N PRO A 238 -19.40 -28.67 4.22
CA PRO A 238 -19.67 -28.83 2.80
C PRO A 238 -20.25 -27.54 2.19
N ILE A 239 -19.77 -27.18 1.00
CA ILE A 239 -20.22 -26.01 0.26
C ILE A 239 -21.64 -26.26 -0.28
N ASN A 240 -22.50 -25.24 -0.21
CA ASN A 240 -23.80 -25.27 -0.86
C ASN A 240 -23.65 -25.02 -2.36
N GLY A 241 -23.20 -26.04 -3.10
CA GLY A 241 -22.95 -25.99 -4.53
C GLY A 241 -22.77 -27.38 -5.14
N THR A 242 -22.61 -27.43 -6.46
CA THR A 242 -22.35 -28.69 -7.17
C THR A 242 -20.84 -28.85 -7.41
N PRO A 243 -20.22 -30.00 -7.08
CA PRO A 243 -18.82 -30.26 -7.39
C PRO A 243 -18.48 -29.97 -8.86
N GLY A 244 -17.36 -29.27 -9.09
CA GLY A 244 -16.89 -28.84 -10.40
C GLY A 244 -17.67 -27.68 -11.02
N GLN A 245 -18.62 -27.06 -10.31
CA GLN A 245 -19.40 -25.91 -10.80
C GLN A 245 -19.11 -24.64 -9.99
N PRO A 246 -19.39 -23.44 -10.57
CA PRO A 246 -19.35 -22.18 -9.83
C PRO A 246 -20.23 -22.23 -8.58
N ILE A 247 -19.79 -21.59 -7.50
CA ILE A 247 -20.50 -21.63 -6.21
C ILE A 247 -21.70 -20.67 -6.27
N PRO A 248 -22.96 -21.16 -6.18
CA PRO A 248 -24.14 -20.31 -6.20
C PRO A 248 -24.15 -19.35 -5.00
N ASN A 249 -24.50 -18.09 -5.22
CA ASN A 249 -24.62 -17.04 -4.19
C ASN A 249 -23.33 -16.74 -3.40
N ALA A 250 -22.16 -17.19 -3.86
CA ALA A 250 -20.90 -16.75 -3.28
C ALA A 250 -20.74 -15.23 -3.44
N VAL A 251 -20.39 -14.55 -2.35
CA VAL A 251 -20.04 -13.13 -2.37
C VAL A 251 -18.52 -13.02 -2.34
N LEU A 252 -17.97 -12.56 -3.45
CA LEU A 252 -16.53 -12.39 -3.67
C LEU A 252 -16.24 -10.91 -3.83
N SER A 253 -15.19 -10.43 -3.17
CA SER A 253 -14.71 -9.06 -3.38
C SER A 253 -13.19 -9.02 -3.34
N THR A 254 -12.59 -8.21 -4.21
CA THR A 254 -11.15 -8.06 -4.25
C THR A 254 -10.74 -6.65 -4.62
N TYR A 255 -9.63 -6.21 -4.05
CA TYR A 255 -9.14 -4.86 -4.10
C TYR A 255 -7.61 -4.87 -4.07
N ILE A 256 -7.01 -3.93 -4.78
CA ILE A 256 -5.61 -3.56 -4.57
C ILE A 256 -5.58 -2.24 -3.83
N TYR A 257 -4.91 -2.21 -2.69
CA TYR A 257 -4.67 -0.99 -1.92
C TYR A 257 -3.28 -0.44 -2.17
N PHE A 258 -3.18 0.85 -2.44
CA PHE A 258 -1.89 1.52 -2.63
C PHE A 258 -1.54 2.38 -1.42
N ALA A 259 -0.32 2.29 -0.92
CA ALA A 259 0.20 3.23 0.06
C ALA A 259 0.79 4.48 -0.64
N THR A 260 0.01 5.16 -1.48
CA THR A 260 0.44 6.42 -2.13
C THR A 260 0.05 7.63 -1.27
N THR A 261 0.69 8.78 -1.49
CA THR A 261 0.36 10.07 -0.84
C THR A 261 0.19 11.21 -1.83
N SER A 262 0.08 10.92 -3.12
CA SER A 262 0.08 11.96 -4.15
C SER A 262 -1.08 11.82 -5.13
N GLY A 263 -2.13 11.10 -4.74
CA GLY A 263 -3.27 10.88 -5.61
C GLY A 263 -4.50 10.35 -4.88
N PRO A 264 -5.68 10.51 -5.49
CA PRO A 264 -6.98 10.24 -4.88
C PRO A 264 -7.42 8.78 -4.90
N ILE A 265 -6.49 7.84 -5.06
CA ILE A 265 -6.85 6.43 -5.24
C ILE A 265 -5.99 5.59 -4.32
N ILE A 266 -6.61 5.15 -3.22
CA ILE A 266 -6.03 4.12 -2.35
C ILE A 266 -6.56 2.75 -2.67
N THR A 267 -7.68 2.65 -3.40
CA THR A 267 -8.32 1.37 -3.69
C THR A 267 -8.60 1.27 -5.17
N ILE A 268 -8.02 0.26 -5.80
CA ILE A 268 -8.29 -0.08 -7.18
C ILE A 268 -9.24 -1.26 -7.18
N ASN A 269 -10.41 -1.01 -7.76
CA ASN A 269 -11.43 -2.01 -7.97
C ASN A 269 -11.09 -2.87 -9.20
N LEU A 270 -11.65 -4.07 -9.24
CA LEU A 270 -11.69 -4.87 -10.47
C LEU A 270 -12.25 -4.03 -11.61
N ASN A 271 -11.65 -4.21 -12.79
CA ASN A 271 -12.20 -3.63 -13.98
C ASN A 271 -13.42 -4.43 -14.40
N SER A 272 -14.60 -3.81 -14.37
CA SER A 272 -15.87 -4.50 -14.66
C SER A 272 -16.02 -4.97 -16.10
N GLN A 273 -15.20 -4.45 -17.03
CA GLN A 273 -15.21 -4.89 -18.43
C GLN A 273 -14.38 -6.17 -18.59
N TYR A 274 -13.17 -6.22 -18.03
CA TYR A 274 -12.27 -7.36 -18.22
C TYR A 274 -12.45 -8.44 -17.16
N THR A 275 -12.77 -8.08 -15.91
CA THR A 275 -13.11 -9.02 -14.84
C THR A 275 -14.48 -8.69 -14.25
N PRO A 276 -15.58 -8.93 -15.00
CA PRO A 276 -16.93 -8.77 -14.48
C PRO A 276 -17.20 -9.73 -13.33
N SER A 277 -18.21 -9.43 -12.51
CA SER A 277 -18.62 -10.28 -11.38
C SER A 277 -18.93 -11.73 -11.80
N THR A 278 -19.49 -11.94 -13.00
CA THR A 278 -19.74 -13.28 -13.56
C THR A 278 -18.46 -14.06 -13.83
N ARG A 279 -17.40 -13.39 -14.30
CA ARG A 279 -16.09 -14.02 -14.51
C ARG A 279 -15.45 -14.37 -13.16
N LEU A 280 -15.56 -13.48 -12.17
CA LEU A 280 -15.10 -13.74 -10.81
C LEU A 280 -15.87 -14.89 -10.14
N GLN A 281 -17.17 -15.03 -10.40
CA GLN A 281 -17.95 -16.16 -9.89
C GLN A 281 -17.58 -17.46 -10.60
N ASN A 282 -17.43 -17.44 -11.93
CA ASN A 282 -17.10 -18.63 -12.71
C ASN A 282 -15.69 -19.16 -12.43
N GLY A 283 -14.76 -18.28 -12.09
CA GLY A 283 -13.40 -18.65 -11.68
C GLY A 283 -13.30 -19.16 -10.25
N THR A 284 -14.42 -19.33 -9.53
CA THR A 284 -14.45 -19.85 -8.14
C THR A 284 -15.49 -20.97 -8.01
N THR A 285 -15.02 -22.20 -7.83
CA THR A 285 -15.82 -23.43 -7.96
C THR A 285 -15.69 -24.31 -6.71
N VAL A 286 -16.61 -25.28 -6.59
CA VAL A 286 -16.44 -26.42 -5.68
C VAL A 286 -15.48 -27.42 -6.32
N ASP A 287 -14.51 -27.95 -5.58
CA ASP A 287 -13.62 -29.00 -6.10
C ASP A 287 -14.44 -30.21 -6.59
N PRO A 288 -14.10 -30.81 -7.75
CA PRO A 288 -14.84 -31.94 -8.32
C PRO A 288 -14.85 -33.20 -7.46
N PHE A 289 -13.88 -33.35 -6.55
CA PHE A 289 -13.66 -34.56 -5.77
C PHE A 289 -13.93 -34.37 -4.27
N ASN A 290 -14.05 -33.14 -3.80
CA ASN A 290 -14.24 -32.79 -2.41
C ASN A 290 -15.23 -31.61 -2.24
N PRO A 291 -16.45 -31.85 -1.75
CA PRO A 291 -17.47 -30.80 -1.61
C PRO A 291 -17.14 -29.74 -0.53
N ASN A 292 -16.08 -29.93 0.25
CA ASN A 292 -15.61 -28.98 1.25
C ASN A 292 -14.50 -28.05 0.73
N VAL A 293 -14.00 -28.28 -0.48
CA VAL A 293 -12.89 -27.48 -1.03
C VAL A 293 -13.46 -26.45 -1.99
N VAL A 294 -13.20 -25.17 -1.72
CA VAL A 294 -13.36 -24.10 -2.70
C VAL A 294 -12.06 -23.97 -3.47
N GLN A 295 -12.15 -23.90 -4.79
CA GLN A 295 -11.04 -23.67 -5.69
C GLN A 295 -11.27 -22.36 -6.44
N TRP A 296 -10.20 -21.64 -6.72
CA TRP A 296 -10.24 -20.50 -7.61
C TRP A 296 -9.03 -20.51 -8.53
N ASP A 297 -9.25 -20.10 -9.78
CA ASP A 297 -8.20 -20.07 -10.79
C ASP A 297 -8.26 -18.81 -11.65
N TYR A 298 -7.31 -17.92 -11.40
CA TYR A 298 -7.00 -16.75 -12.21
C TYR A 298 -5.51 -16.86 -12.58
N PRO A 299 -5.15 -17.65 -13.60
CA PRO A 299 -3.80 -18.15 -13.79
C PRO A 299 -2.81 -17.05 -14.18
N ALA A 300 -1.51 -17.31 -14.02
CA ALA A 300 -0.46 -16.50 -14.64
C ALA A 300 -0.27 -16.93 -16.11
N ASP A 301 -1.00 -16.30 -17.03
CA ASP A 301 -1.02 -16.70 -18.45
C ASP A 301 -0.18 -15.81 -19.38
N GLY A 302 0.39 -14.73 -18.83
CA GLY A 302 1.22 -13.75 -19.53
C GLY A 302 0.51 -12.96 -20.62
N GLN A 303 -0.81 -13.08 -20.73
CA GLN A 303 -1.61 -12.43 -21.75
C GLN A 303 -1.91 -10.97 -21.39
N SER A 304 -2.32 -10.19 -22.37
CA SER A 304 -2.74 -8.81 -22.10
C SER A 304 -4.05 -8.70 -21.36
N TYR A 305 -4.31 -7.51 -20.80
CA TYR A 305 -5.52 -7.18 -20.05
C TYR A 305 -6.83 -7.55 -20.77
N SER A 306 -6.85 -7.55 -22.11
CA SER A 306 -8.03 -7.91 -22.89
C SER A 306 -8.23 -9.40 -23.08
N ASN A 307 -7.18 -10.21 -22.91
CA ASN A 307 -7.15 -11.63 -23.25
C ASN A 307 -6.87 -12.54 -22.05
N THR A 308 -6.31 -11.97 -20.97
CA THR A 308 -5.91 -12.71 -19.79
C THR A 308 -7.09 -13.27 -19.01
N GLN A 309 -6.88 -14.48 -18.48
CA GLN A 309 -7.71 -15.16 -17.50
C GLN A 309 -7.34 -14.79 -16.05
N SER A 310 -6.30 -13.97 -15.82
CA SER A 310 -5.97 -13.36 -14.52
C SER A 310 -6.93 -12.23 -14.11
N LEU A 311 -6.91 -11.82 -12.84
CA LEU A 311 -7.71 -10.69 -12.36
C LEU A 311 -7.21 -9.38 -12.97
N VAL A 312 -8.08 -8.63 -13.62
CA VAL A 312 -7.79 -7.32 -14.22
C VAL A 312 -8.45 -6.23 -13.40
N PHE A 313 -7.66 -5.28 -12.94
CA PHE A 313 -8.07 -4.12 -12.16
C PHE A 313 -8.06 -2.86 -13.01
N ASN A 314 -8.78 -1.82 -12.57
CA ASN A 314 -8.85 -0.56 -13.30
C ASN A 314 -7.45 0.02 -13.57
N PRO A 315 -7.27 0.64 -14.76
CA PRO A 315 -5.99 1.23 -15.12
C PRO A 315 -5.69 2.40 -14.19
N GLN A 316 -4.42 2.68 -13.97
CA GLN A 316 -4.03 3.80 -13.13
C GLN A 316 -2.83 4.56 -13.65
N SER A 317 -2.89 5.89 -13.53
CA SER A 317 -1.77 6.81 -13.67
C SER A 317 -1.10 7.00 -12.31
N LEU A 318 -0.51 5.96 -11.72
CA LEU A 318 0.00 6.12 -10.35
C LEU A 318 1.35 6.81 -10.33
N VAL A 319 1.34 8.04 -9.82
CA VAL A 319 2.50 8.66 -9.17
C VAL A 319 2.72 7.89 -7.86
N ASN A 320 3.70 6.98 -7.85
CA ASN A 320 4.51 6.52 -6.71
C ASN A 320 4.53 5.00 -6.37
N GLU A 321 5.76 4.51 -6.24
CA GLU A 321 6.19 3.15 -5.89
C GLU A 321 5.97 2.78 -4.42
N SER A 322 4.74 2.39 -4.11
CA SER A 322 4.44 1.82 -2.81
C SER A 322 4.08 0.35 -2.94
N ALA A 323 4.52 -0.46 -1.96
CA ALA A 323 3.99 -1.79 -1.78
C ALA A 323 2.45 -1.73 -1.87
N SER A 324 1.89 -2.55 -2.74
CA SER A 324 0.46 -2.64 -2.96
C SER A 324 -0.07 -3.82 -2.16
N TYR A 325 -1.16 -3.60 -1.45
CA TYR A 325 -1.74 -4.58 -0.55
C TYR A 325 -2.94 -5.20 -1.24
N PHE A 326 -2.85 -6.50 -1.49
CA PHE A 326 -3.91 -7.26 -2.09
C PHE A 326 -4.88 -7.74 -1.02
N LEU A 327 -6.18 -7.60 -1.28
CA LEU A 327 -7.23 -8.18 -0.47
C LEU A 327 -8.18 -8.96 -1.38
N PHE A 328 -8.48 -10.19 -1.01
CA PHE A 328 -9.56 -10.98 -1.59
C PHE A 328 -10.37 -11.58 -0.46
N GLN A 329 -11.66 -11.26 -0.39
CA GLN A 329 -12.59 -11.77 0.62
C GLN A 329 -13.59 -12.74 -0.01
N PHE A 330 -13.83 -13.83 0.69
CA PHE A 330 -14.74 -14.90 0.31
C PHE A 330 -15.85 -14.99 1.36
N GLN A 331 -17.10 -15.00 0.92
CA GLN A 331 -18.24 -15.48 1.71
C GLN A 331 -18.87 -16.63 0.95
N ILE A 332 -18.61 -17.85 1.42
CA ILE A 332 -18.99 -19.09 0.75
C ILE A 332 -20.21 -19.69 1.42
N PRO A 333 -21.34 -19.85 0.71
CA PRO A 333 -22.50 -20.55 1.23
C PRO A 333 -22.15 -21.99 1.60
N VAL A 334 -22.49 -22.40 2.81
CA VAL A 334 -22.19 -23.74 3.34
C VAL A 334 -23.46 -24.43 3.84
N THR A 335 -23.42 -25.76 3.91
CA THR A 335 -24.49 -26.60 4.45
C THR A 335 -24.03 -27.29 5.73
N ASN A 336 -24.98 -27.68 6.59
CA ASN A 336 -24.69 -28.36 7.85
C ASN A 336 -23.77 -27.56 8.80
N ALA A 337 -23.74 -26.24 8.64
CA ALA A 337 -23.00 -25.30 9.47
C ALA A 337 -23.96 -24.52 10.38
N PRO A 338 -23.48 -23.99 11.52
CA PRO A 338 -24.29 -23.13 12.39
C PRO A 338 -24.58 -21.74 11.80
N TYR A 339 -24.09 -21.46 10.59
CA TYR A 339 -24.22 -20.21 9.87
C TYR A 339 -24.39 -20.47 8.37
N ALA A 340 -25.00 -19.52 7.66
CA ALA A 340 -25.30 -19.67 6.23
C ALA A 340 -24.06 -19.56 5.33
N ASN A 341 -23.06 -18.77 5.76
CA ASN A 341 -21.86 -18.48 4.97
C ASN A 341 -20.58 -18.66 5.79
N TYR A 342 -19.57 -19.32 5.24
CA TYR A 342 -18.22 -19.37 5.76
C TYR A 342 -17.41 -18.22 5.17
N SER A 343 -16.83 -17.36 6.02
CA SER A 343 -16.06 -16.19 5.58
C SER A 343 -14.57 -16.35 5.83
N PHE A 344 -13.75 -16.03 4.84
CA PHE A 344 -12.30 -15.95 4.97
C PHE A 344 -11.72 -14.96 3.95
N ALA A 345 -10.44 -14.62 4.09
CA ALA A 345 -9.75 -13.69 3.22
C ALA A 345 -8.34 -14.16 2.91
N VAL A 346 -7.83 -13.70 1.76
CA VAL A 346 -6.40 -13.67 1.44
C VAL A 346 -5.99 -12.20 1.43
N CYS A 347 -4.98 -11.86 2.21
CA CYS A 347 -4.57 -10.47 2.45
C CYS A 347 -3.04 -10.34 2.38
N SER A 348 -2.52 -9.20 1.94
CA SER A 348 -1.08 -8.95 1.99
C SER A 348 -0.57 -8.77 3.43
N THR A 349 0.64 -9.28 3.70
CA THR A 349 1.37 -9.14 4.97
C THR A 349 1.69 -7.69 5.35
N GLY A 350 2.13 -7.48 6.61
CA GLY A 350 2.65 -6.19 7.11
C GLY A 350 1.80 -5.53 8.18
N THR A 351 1.07 -6.31 8.97
CA THR A 351 0.42 -5.88 10.21
C THR A 351 1.35 -6.10 11.40
N PRO A 352 1.32 -5.24 12.44
CA PRO A 352 2.16 -5.41 13.62
C PRO A 352 1.82 -6.62 14.49
N ASN A 353 0.66 -7.25 14.25
CA ASN A 353 0.25 -8.48 14.93
C ASN A 353 -0.27 -9.51 13.92
N GLU A 354 -0.23 -10.78 14.32
CA GLU A 354 -0.80 -11.92 13.57
C GLU A 354 -2.30 -11.70 13.31
N PRO A 355 -2.79 -11.93 12.08
CA PRO A 355 -4.23 -11.89 11.80
C PRO A 355 -4.98 -13.02 12.53
N SER A 356 -6.31 -12.99 12.49
CA SER A 356 -7.13 -14.13 12.87
C SER A 356 -6.89 -15.30 11.92
N VAL A 357 -7.37 -16.50 12.30
CA VAL A 357 -7.27 -17.69 11.44
C VAL A 357 -8.01 -17.55 10.11
N TYR A 358 -8.83 -16.52 9.91
CA TYR A 358 -9.58 -16.32 8.68
C TYR A 358 -8.87 -15.43 7.66
N CYS A 359 -7.70 -14.85 7.94
CA CYS A 359 -6.88 -14.14 6.95
C CYS A 359 -5.60 -14.92 6.64
N TYR A 360 -5.52 -15.48 5.42
CA TYR A 360 -4.28 -16.03 4.93
C TYR A 360 -3.40 -14.93 4.34
N ASN A 361 -2.19 -14.82 4.89
CA ASN A 361 -1.25 -13.79 4.50
C ASN A 361 -0.43 -14.20 3.26
N ILE A 362 -0.40 -13.34 2.24
CA ILE A 362 0.53 -13.41 1.10
C ILE A 362 1.50 -12.23 1.13
N ASN A 363 2.60 -12.31 0.39
CA ASN A 363 3.49 -11.16 0.26
C ASN A 363 2.78 -9.97 -0.40
N LYS A 364 3.22 -8.75 -0.07
CA LYS A 364 2.75 -7.53 -0.73
C LYS A 364 3.02 -7.62 -2.23
N LEU A 365 2.19 -6.96 -3.04
CA LEU A 365 2.43 -6.81 -4.47
C LEU A 365 3.32 -5.58 -4.71
N MET A 366 4.06 -5.59 -5.80
CA MET A 366 4.80 -4.44 -6.29
C MET A 366 4.60 -4.31 -7.79
N PHE A 367 4.03 -3.18 -8.19
CA PHE A 367 3.97 -2.71 -9.56
C PHE A 367 5.11 -1.71 -9.79
N TRP A 368 5.67 -1.73 -10.98
CA TRP A 368 6.95 -1.11 -11.33
C TRP A 368 6.75 0.19 -12.13
N TRP A 369 7.41 1.29 -11.75
CA TRP A 369 7.17 2.64 -12.33
C TRP A 369 8.46 3.47 -12.62
N HIS A 370 8.32 4.67 -13.19
CA HIS A 370 9.33 5.40 -13.98
C HIS A 370 9.50 6.89 -13.59
N CYS A 371 10.66 7.54 -13.78
CA CYS A 371 10.94 8.87 -13.19
C CYS A 371 11.83 9.89 -13.95
N LEU A 372 12.34 9.60 -15.14
CA LEU A 372 13.14 10.49 -16.00
C LEU A 372 12.51 10.68 -17.39
N ALA A 373 12.46 11.88 -17.93
CA ALA A 373 11.83 12.13 -19.24
C ALA A 373 12.47 11.31 -20.39
N ALA A 374 11.65 10.93 -21.37
CA ALA A 374 12.09 10.33 -22.64
C ALA A 374 13.23 11.12 -23.29
N GLY A 375 14.16 10.43 -23.94
CA GLY A 375 15.32 11.04 -24.60
C GLY A 375 16.47 11.39 -23.66
N THR A 376 16.34 11.17 -22.35
CA THR A 376 17.44 11.30 -21.39
C THR A 376 18.58 10.35 -21.78
N GLN A 377 19.80 10.87 -21.91
CA GLN A 377 20.98 10.12 -22.32
C GLN A 377 21.68 9.50 -21.11
N VAL A 378 21.77 8.18 -21.07
CA VAL A 378 22.41 7.41 -20.00
C VAL A 378 23.79 6.96 -20.43
N ALA A 379 24.81 7.16 -19.58
CA ALA A 379 26.19 6.76 -19.89
C ALA A 379 26.38 5.25 -19.78
N LEU A 380 26.95 4.64 -20.83
CA LEU A 380 27.20 3.20 -20.90
C LEU A 380 28.60 2.83 -20.39
N ALA A 381 28.73 1.62 -19.84
CA ALA A 381 30.01 1.10 -19.33
C ALA A 381 31.10 0.98 -20.41
N GLY A 382 30.70 0.73 -21.66
CA GLY A 382 31.61 0.65 -22.81
C GLY A 382 32.01 2.01 -23.39
N GLY A 383 31.59 3.11 -22.75
CA GLY A 383 31.66 4.46 -23.31
C GLY A 383 30.44 4.81 -24.17
N GLY A 384 30.27 6.10 -24.43
CA GLY A 384 29.10 6.63 -25.13
C GLY A 384 27.85 6.74 -24.25
N THR A 385 26.73 7.07 -24.88
CA THR A 385 25.43 7.21 -24.23
C THR A 385 24.33 6.54 -25.06
N ALA A 386 23.23 6.19 -24.41
CA ALA A 386 22.02 5.74 -25.08
C ALA A 386 20.79 6.43 -24.45
N ALA A 387 19.76 6.65 -25.25
CA ALA A 387 18.50 7.16 -24.74
C ALA A 387 17.88 6.15 -23.75
N ILE A 388 17.36 6.62 -22.62
CA ILE A 388 16.88 5.77 -21.53
C ILE A 388 15.80 4.78 -22.00
N GLU A 389 14.94 5.18 -22.92
CA GLU A 389 13.90 4.35 -23.51
C GLU A 389 14.41 3.17 -24.35
N SER A 390 15.69 3.21 -24.74
CA SER A 390 16.34 2.16 -25.54
C SER A 390 17.14 1.17 -24.69
N LEU A 391 17.27 1.42 -23.39
CA LEU A 391 17.99 0.55 -22.48
C LEU A 391 17.16 -0.70 -22.14
N ASN A 392 17.84 -1.83 -21.99
CA ASN A 392 17.30 -3.12 -21.59
C ASN A 392 18.40 -3.95 -20.91
N ASN A 393 18.08 -5.20 -20.58
CA ASN A 393 18.94 -6.09 -19.79
C ASN A 393 20.22 -6.58 -20.49
N THR A 394 20.48 -6.18 -21.73
CA THR A 394 21.73 -6.47 -22.45
C THR A 394 22.81 -5.43 -22.20
N GLN A 395 22.47 -4.29 -21.61
CA GLN A 395 23.37 -3.16 -21.40
C GLN A 395 23.84 -3.04 -19.94
N ARG A 396 25.00 -2.39 -19.78
CA ARG A 396 25.56 -1.98 -18.49
C ARG A 396 25.77 -0.47 -18.51
N VAL A 397 25.45 0.19 -17.40
CA VAL A 397 25.50 1.65 -17.26
C VAL A 397 26.55 2.05 -16.23
N ASN A 398 27.13 3.23 -16.41
CA ASN A 398 28.06 3.80 -15.43
C ASN A 398 27.29 4.27 -14.21
N THR A 399 27.73 3.87 -13.02
CA THR A 399 27.05 4.25 -11.77
C THR A 399 27.31 5.70 -11.38
N GLY A 400 28.37 6.32 -11.93
CA GLY A 400 28.79 7.67 -11.58
C GLY A 400 29.50 7.78 -10.23
N VAL A 401 29.61 6.67 -9.48
CA VAL A 401 30.33 6.58 -8.21
C VAL A 401 31.40 5.48 -8.32
N HIS A 402 32.59 5.76 -7.79
CA HIS A 402 33.71 4.82 -7.71
C HIS A 402 34.11 4.11 -9.03
N ASN A 403 33.87 4.73 -10.19
CA ASN A 403 34.08 4.13 -11.52
C ASN A 403 33.40 2.76 -11.70
N GLY A 404 32.30 2.53 -10.98
CA GLY A 404 31.50 1.32 -11.09
C GLY A 404 30.62 1.29 -12.34
N ASN A 405 30.21 0.09 -12.71
CA ASN A 405 29.11 -0.12 -13.65
C ASN A 405 28.21 -1.25 -13.14
N LEU A 406 26.92 -1.15 -13.45
CA LEU A 406 25.92 -2.17 -13.13
C LEU A 406 25.17 -2.55 -14.39
N ALA A 407 24.75 -3.81 -14.47
CA ALA A 407 23.82 -4.23 -15.51
C ALA A 407 22.46 -3.58 -15.28
N VAL A 408 21.83 -3.18 -16.39
CA VAL A 408 20.40 -2.88 -16.37
C VAL A 408 19.69 -4.20 -16.09
N GLU A 409 18.93 -4.26 -15.02
CA GLU A 409 18.03 -5.38 -14.74
C GLU A 409 16.70 -5.16 -15.47
N ALA A 410 16.19 -3.93 -15.41
CA ALA A 410 14.99 -3.52 -16.13
C ALA A 410 14.97 -2.03 -16.44
N THR A 411 14.21 -1.69 -17.48
CA THR A 411 13.82 -0.33 -17.83
C THR A 411 12.31 -0.18 -17.61
N LEU A 412 11.95 0.77 -16.77
CA LEU A 412 10.58 1.10 -16.38
C LEU A 412 10.10 2.27 -17.24
N ARG A 413 8.78 2.39 -17.51
CA ARG A 413 8.25 3.49 -18.33
C ARG A 413 6.77 3.83 -18.09
N GLY A 414 6.35 5.02 -18.52
CA GLY A 414 4.94 5.46 -18.59
C GLY A 414 4.82 6.99 -18.53
N PRO A 415 3.60 7.56 -18.53
CA PRO A 415 3.39 8.98 -18.74
C PRO A 415 3.44 9.80 -17.44
N HIS A 416 3.77 11.08 -17.59
CA HIS A 416 3.59 12.11 -16.58
C HIS A 416 2.92 13.34 -17.18
N GLU A 417 2.00 13.91 -16.41
CA GLU A 417 1.50 15.27 -16.61
C GLU A 417 1.89 16.12 -15.41
N SER A 418 2.32 17.34 -15.68
CA SER A 418 2.66 18.34 -14.67
C SER A 418 2.32 19.73 -15.15
N LYS A 419 1.98 20.62 -14.22
CA LYS A 419 1.84 22.05 -14.43
C LYS A 419 2.95 22.80 -13.72
N LYS A 420 3.42 23.91 -14.29
CA LYS A 420 4.43 24.79 -13.69
C LYS A 420 4.05 25.32 -12.30
N THR A 421 2.75 25.36 -11.99
CA THR A 421 2.24 25.79 -10.67
C THR A 421 2.26 24.69 -9.62
N GLN A 422 2.53 23.44 -9.98
CA GLN A 422 2.68 22.35 -9.04
C GLN A 422 4.05 22.41 -8.36
N SER A 423 4.15 21.79 -7.19
CA SER A 423 5.39 21.67 -6.42
C SER A 423 5.43 20.35 -5.68
N GLY A 424 6.62 19.99 -5.19
CA GLY A 424 6.82 18.81 -4.37
C GLY A 424 6.96 17.53 -5.20
N PRO A 425 6.80 16.35 -4.58
CA PRO A 425 7.22 15.08 -5.16
C PRO A 425 6.48 14.67 -6.44
N SER A 426 5.29 15.22 -6.68
CA SER A 426 4.46 14.92 -7.86
C SER A 426 4.65 15.85 -9.05
N ALA A 427 5.33 17.00 -8.89
CA ALA A 427 5.59 17.93 -9.98
C ALA A 427 6.76 17.45 -10.85
N VAL A 428 6.84 17.89 -12.10
CA VAL A 428 8.00 17.65 -12.97
C VAL A 428 8.92 18.87 -12.93
N TYR A 429 10.20 18.63 -12.70
CA TYR A 429 11.23 19.66 -12.56
C TYR A 429 12.23 19.61 -13.72
N ARG A 430 12.64 20.78 -14.18
CA ARG A 430 13.84 20.97 -15.01
C ARG A 430 14.99 21.45 -14.13
N LEU A 431 16.00 20.60 -13.97
CA LEU A 431 17.27 20.93 -13.31
C LEU A 431 18.29 21.36 -14.37
N ARG A 432 19.01 22.45 -14.10
CA ARG A 432 20.21 22.86 -14.83
C ARG A 432 21.37 23.07 -13.87
N THR A 433 22.55 22.63 -14.25
CA THR A 433 23.80 22.84 -13.50
C THR A 433 24.60 24.02 -14.05
N ALA A 434 25.57 24.51 -13.27
CA ALA A 434 26.48 25.60 -13.68
C ALA A 434 27.35 25.27 -14.90
N ASP A 435 27.54 23.98 -15.19
CA ASP A 435 28.24 23.46 -16.36
C ASP A 435 27.30 22.99 -17.48
N ASN A 436 26.08 23.54 -17.51
CA ASN A 436 25.08 23.38 -18.58
C ASN A 436 24.57 21.94 -18.80
N ARG A 437 24.62 21.07 -17.79
CA ARG A 437 23.88 19.80 -17.83
C ARG A 437 22.41 20.08 -17.52
N GLU A 438 21.51 19.38 -18.19
CA GLU A 438 20.07 19.51 -17.98
C GLU A 438 19.44 18.13 -17.74
N LEU A 439 18.54 18.05 -16.75
CA LEU A 439 17.75 16.87 -16.47
C LEU A 439 16.29 17.27 -16.25
N ILE A 440 15.37 16.48 -16.80
CA ILE A 440 13.93 16.59 -16.54
C ILE A 440 13.48 15.33 -15.81
N ALA A 441 13.03 15.48 -14.57
CA ALA A 441 12.68 14.37 -13.69
C ALA A 441 11.48 14.73 -12.78
N THR A 442 10.87 13.71 -12.17
CA THR A 442 9.78 13.90 -11.21
C THR A 442 10.36 14.46 -9.91
N GLY A 443 9.59 15.25 -9.18
CA GLY A 443 10.04 15.96 -7.98
C GLY A 443 10.65 15.06 -6.91
N ALA A 444 10.19 13.81 -6.83
CA ALA A 444 10.71 12.82 -5.89
C ALA A 444 12.04 12.17 -6.32
N HIS A 445 12.44 12.27 -7.59
CA HIS A 445 13.57 11.53 -8.13
C HIS A 445 14.88 11.93 -7.42
N PRO A 446 15.68 10.96 -6.96
CA PRO A 446 16.88 11.23 -6.18
C PRO A 446 18.03 11.68 -7.09
N ILE A 447 18.52 12.89 -6.83
CA ILE A 447 19.78 13.41 -7.36
C ILE A 447 20.85 13.21 -6.30
N MET A 448 21.97 12.62 -6.69
CA MET A 448 23.04 12.32 -5.73
C MET A 448 23.81 13.58 -5.39
N THR A 449 24.03 13.82 -4.10
CA THR A 449 24.87 14.90 -3.57
C THR A 449 26.06 14.30 -2.81
N PRO A 450 27.13 15.07 -2.52
CA PRO A 450 28.24 14.59 -1.70
C PRO A 450 27.83 14.08 -0.31
N THR A 451 26.67 14.50 0.20
CA THR A 451 26.15 14.11 1.52
C THR A 451 25.04 13.05 1.45
N GLY A 452 24.72 12.55 0.26
CA GLY A 452 23.65 11.57 0.03
C GLY A 452 22.58 12.05 -0.96
N PRO A 453 21.55 11.25 -1.22
CA PRO A 453 20.48 11.60 -2.15
C PRO A 453 19.66 12.81 -1.67
N ALA A 454 19.27 13.66 -2.61
CA ALA A 454 18.30 14.72 -2.43
C ALA A 454 17.23 14.63 -3.52
N SER A 455 15.97 14.87 -3.19
CA SER A 455 14.92 14.91 -4.21
C SER A 455 15.12 16.12 -5.11
N ILE A 456 14.98 15.97 -6.43
CA ILE A 456 15.19 17.08 -7.38
C ILE A 456 14.35 18.31 -7.03
N GLY A 457 13.10 18.10 -6.55
CA GLY A 457 12.21 19.20 -6.14
C GLY A 457 12.65 19.94 -4.87
N ASP A 458 13.60 19.40 -4.12
CA ASP A 458 14.17 20.01 -2.91
C ASP A 458 15.51 20.73 -3.18
N LEU A 459 16.09 20.56 -4.36
CA LEU A 459 17.38 21.15 -4.70
C LEU A 459 17.32 22.67 -4.72
N GLN A 460 18.32 23.29 -4.08
CA GLN A 460 18.46 24.74 -4.02
C GLN A 460 19.53 25.22 -5.00
N ILE A 461 19.39 26.44 -5.52
CA ILE A 461 20.43 27.09 -6.34
C ILE A 461 21.74 27.17 -5.52
N GLY A 462 22.86 26.83 -6.17
CA GLY A 462 24.19 26.77 -5.56
C GLY A 462 24.48 25.47 -4.82
N GLN A 463 23.50 24.58 -4.62
CA GLN A 463 23.72 23.28 -3.99
C GLN A 463 24.64 22.41 -4.85
N THR A 464 25.61 21.75 -4.21
CA THR A 464 26.51 20.83 -4.88
C THR A 464 25.85 19.47 -5.13
N ILE A 465 25.93 18.98 -6.36
CA ILE A 465 25.47 17.65 -6.77
C ILE A 465 26.60 16.85 -7.41
N LEU A 466 26.48 15.53 -7.42
CA LEU A 466 27.37 14.63 -8.13
C LEU A 466 27.05 14.65 -9.63
N VAL A 467 28.09 14.77 -10.44
CA VAL A 467 28.02 14.69 -11.91
C VAL A 467 29.04 13.68 -12.39
N GLU A 468 28.96 13.30 -13.66
CA GLU A 468 29.99 12.47 -14.29
C GLU A 468 31.37 13.12 -14.08
N ASN A 469 32.28 12.36 -13.46
CA ASN A 469 33.65 12.77 -13.15
C ASN A 469 33.79 13.93 -12.14
N GLY A 470 32.86 14.10 -11.20
CA GLY A 470 33.07 14.99 -10.05
C GLY A 470 31.79 15.59 -9.50
N THR A 471 31.81 16.90 -9.29
CA THR A 471 30.70 17.65 -8.71
C THR A 471 30.40 18.90 -9.51
N SER A 472 29.14 19.30 -9.53
CA SER A 472 28.69 20.57 -10.09
C SER A 472 27.74 21.27 -9.12
N THR A 473 27.31 22.49 -9.45
CA THR A 473 26.33 23.23 -8.65
C THR A 473 25.03 23.43 -9.41
N VAL A 474 23.91 23.41 -8.69
CA VAL A 474 22.58 23.71 -9.25
C VAL A 474 22.53 25.17 -9.68
N ALA A 475 22.35 25.42 -10.97
CA ALA A 475 22.13 26.76 -11.51
C ALA A 475 20.65 27.14 -11.46
N SER A 476 19.75 26.19 -11.75
CA SER A 476 18.30 26.35 -11.61
C SER A 476 17.62 25.01 -11.38
N CYS A 477 16.55 24.98 -10.60
CA CYS A 477 15.64 23.84 -10.51
C CYS A 477 14.21 24.38 -10.39
N GLU A 478 13.38 24.21 -11.41
CA GLU A 478 12.02 24.76 -11.44
C GLU A 478 10.99 23.72 -11.92
N ALA A 479 9.77 23.79 -11.37
CA ALA A 479 8.65 23.04 -11.89
C ALA A 479 8.29 23.54 -13.30
N ILE A 480 7.88 22.63 -14.18
CA ILE A 480 7.52 22.92 -15.56
C ILE A 480 6.16 22.32 -15.94
N ASP A 481 5.53 22.92 -16.94
CA ASP A 481 4.47 22.23 -17.69
C ASP A 481 5.13 21.08 -18.45
N TYR A 482 4.60 19.87 -18.29
CA TYR A 482 5.10 18.68 -18.94
C TYR A 482 3.97 17.72 -19.26
N SER A 483 4.03 17.10 -20.43
CA SER A 483 3.18 15.99 -20.84
C SER A 483 4.01 15.07 -21.72
N GLY A 484 4.25 13.84 -21.27
CA GLY A 484 5.07 12.88 -22.02
C GLY A 484 5.50 11.68 -21.19
N SER A 485 6.30 10.81 -21.82
CA SER A 485 6.77 9.58 -21.19
C SER A 485 8.01 9.79 -20.36
N PHE A 486 8.06 9.05 -19.26
CA PHE A 486 9.13 8.97 -18.30
C PHE A 486 9.61 7.52 -18.20
N TYR A 487 10.85 7.34 -17.76
CA TYR A 487 11.56 6.07 -17.67
C TYR A 487 12.36 5.98 -16.37
N ASP A 488 12.65 4.78 -15.88
CA ASP A 488 13.64 4.59 -14.81
C ASP A 488 14.39 3.28 -15.04
N LEU A 489 15.50 3.09 -14.35
CA LEU A 489 16.28 1.87 -14.41
C LEU A 489 16.24 1.16 -13.06
N LYS A 490 16.16 -0.16 -13.10
CA LYS A 490 16.55 -1.03 -11.99
C LYS A 490 17.91 -1.61 -12.32
N LEU A 491 18.87 -1.47 -11.41
CA LEU A 491 20.25 -1.87 -11.65
C LEU A 491 20.69 -3.04 -10.75
N GLY A 492 21.71 -3.75 -11.20
CA GLY A 492 22.39 -4.80 -10.45
C GLY A 492 21.73 -6.15 -10.61
N ASN A 493 21.99 -6.84 -11.72
CA ASN A 493 21.38 -8.14 -12.04
C ASN A 493 21.90 -9.30 -11.14
N GLU A 494 21.48 -10.53 -11.40
CA GLU A 494 21.93 -11.71 -10.63
C GLU A 494 23.45 -11.90 -10.64
N GLN A 495 24.12 -11.60 -11.76
CA GLN A 495 25.58 -11.70 -11.86
C GLN A 495 26.27 -10.66 -10.99
N ASP A 496 25.76 -9.42 -10.97
CA ASP A 496 26.28 -8.35 -10.12
C ASP A 496 26.14 -8.73 -8.64
N ARG A 497 24.98 -9.29 -8.25
CA ARG A 497 24.73 -9.79 -6.90
C ARG A 497 25.66 -10.94 -6.53
N ALA A 498 25.86 -11.90 -7.43
CA ALA A 498 26.80 -13.00 -7.24
C ALA A 498 28.26 -12.52 -7.14
N ALA A 499 28.59 -11.41 -7.81
CA ALA A 499 29.89 -10.75 -7.72
C ALA A 499 30.08 -9.87 -6.46
N GLY A 500 29.09 -9.86 -5.55
CA GLY A 500 29.18 -9.18 -4.27
C GLY A 500 28.48 -7.82 -4.20
N TYR A 501 27.76 -7.39 -5.25
CA TYR A 501 26.89 -6.22 -5.16
C TYR A 501 25.72 -6.53 -4.21
N ASN A 502 25.76 -5.94 -3.03
CA ASN A 502 24.77 -6.13 -1.96
C ASN A 502 24.06 -4.83 -1.59
N GLU A 503 24.29 -3.75 -2.34
CA GLU A 503 23.65 -2.47 -2.08
C GLU A 503 22.16 -2.55 -2.40
N THR A 504 21.37 -1.92 -1.53
CA THR A 504 19.91 -1.86 -1.67
C THR A 504 19.47 -0.73 -2.59
N VAL A 505 20.41 0.08 -3.08
CA VAL A 505 20.19 1.27 -3.90
C VAL A 505 21.25 1.31 -4.99
N GLY A 506 20.86 1.55 -6.25
CA GLY A 506 21.77 1.75 -7.37
C GLY A 506 21.82 3.21 -7.81
N THR A 507 22.84 3.57 -8.57
CA THR A 507 22.95 4.89 -9.20
C THR A 507 23.35 4.74 -10.66
N TYR A 508 23.06 5.75 -11.48
CA TYR A 508 23.55 5.86 -12.85
C TYR A 508 23.75 7.31 -13.28
N VAL A 509 24.49 7.51 -14.37
CA VAL A 509 24.71 8.83 -14.97
C VAL A 509 23.67 9.09 -16.04
N ALA A 510 22.83 10.11 -15.84
CA ALA A 510 21.80 10.58 -16.76
C ALA A 510 22.05 12.04 -17.15
N ASN A 511 22.23 12.33 -18.45
CA ASN A 511 22.66 13.63 -18.98
C ASN A 511 23.88 14.22 -18.25
N GLY A 512 24.82 13.34 -17.85
CA GLY A 512 26.02 13.72 -17.10
C GLY A 512 25.78 14.03 -15.61
N ILE A 513 24.58 13.82 -15.07
CA ILE A 513 24.23 13.99 -13.65
C ILE A 513 24.09 12.61 -13.00
N VAL A 514 24.60 12.43 -11.78
CA VAL A 514 24.44 11.16 -11.06
C VAL A 514 23.07 11.13 -10.37
N VAL A 515 22.26 10.16 -10.75
CA VAL A 515 20.90 9.95 -10.25
C VAL A 515 20.78 8.58 -9.60
N GLY A 516 19.78 8.43 -8.72
CA GLY A 516 19.46 7.12 -8.16
C GLY A 516 18.58 6.30 -9.10
N ASP A 517 18.74 4.98 -9.01
CA ASP A 517 17.87 4.01 -9.65
C ASP A 517 16.53 3.85 -8.91
N HIS A 518 15.68 2.98 -9.44
CA HIS A 518 14.39 2.63 -8.85
C HIS A 518 14.50 2.30 -7.36
N ALA A 519 15.50 1.51 -6.98
CA ALA A 519 15.67 1.09 -5.59
C ALA A 519 16.13 2.27 -4.70
N ALA A 520 17.00 3.14 -5.20
CA ALA A 520 17.42 4.37 -4.54
C ALA A 520 16.24 5.32 -4.29
N MET A 521 15.37 5.51 -5.28
CA MET A 521 14.21 6.37 -5.13
C MET A 521 13.25 5.86 -4.07
N LYS A 522 12.92 4.57 -4.11
CA LYS A 522 12.06 3.91 -3.10
C LYS A 522 12.62 4.07 -1.70
N ALA A 523 13.91 3.79 -1.51
CA ALA A 523 14.58 3.90 -0.21
C ALA A 523 14.59 5.35 0.29
N HIS A 524 14.98 6.29 -0.56
CA HIS A 524 15.06 7.72 -0.25
C HIS A 524 13.71 8.27 0.20
N LYS A 525 12.65 8.00 -0.57
CA LYS A 525 11.31 8.48 -0.29
C LYS A 525 10.75 7.94 1.04
N SER A 526 10.91 6.65 1.28
CA SER A 526 10.49 6.01 2.55
C SER A 526 11.22 6.64 3.74
N GLY A 527 12.53 6.91 3.58
CA GLY A 527 13.36 7.56 4.59
C GLY A 527 12.93 9.00 4.89
N LEU A 528 12.66 9.82 3.88
CA LEU A 528 12.29 11.23 4.04
C LEU A 528 11.02 11.42 4.87
N ARG A 529 9.99 10.61 4.64
CA ARG A 529 8.74 10.68 5.42
C ARG A 529 8.97 10.38 6.89
N ARG A 530 9.89 9.48 7.21
CA ARG A 530 10.21 9.12 8.60
C ARG A 530 11.24 10.04 9.24
N ASN A 531 11.78 10.99 8.49
CA ASN A 531 12.71 11.99 8.99
C ASN A 531 11.95 13.18 9.56
N LEU A 532 11.89 13.26 10.90
CA LEU A 532 11.20 14.34 11.61
C LEU A 532 11.70 15.72 11.21
N ALA A 533 13.01 15.93 11.13
CA ALA A 533 13.59 17.24 10.78
C ALA A 533 13.22 17.66 9.36
N TYR A 534 13.27 16.72 8.41
CA TYR A 534 12.85 16.97 7.03
C TYR A 534 11.37 17.40 6.97
N MET A 535 10.50 16.67 7.66
CA MET A 535 9.06 16.93 7.65
C MET A 535 8.67 18.20 8.41
N GLN A 536 9.36 18.55 9.49
CA GLN A 536 9.09 19.80 10.23
C GLN A 536 9.29 21.05 9.38
N THR A 537 10.23 21.04 8.44
CA THR A 537 10.42 22.17 7.50
C THR A 537 9.32 22.29 6.44
N ARG A 538 8.46 21.28 6.30
CA ARG A 538 7.41 21.17 5.27
C ARG A 538 6.00 21.09 5.84
N THR A 539 5.86 21.24 7.15
CA THR A 539 4.60 21.11 7.87
C THR A 539 4.39 22.30 8.79
N SER A 540 3.13 22.66 9.03
CA SER A 540 2.79 23.72 9.98
C SER A 540 3.41 23.43 11.35
N SER A 541 3.99 24.46 11.99
CA SER A 541 4.56 24.35 13.33
C SER A 541 3.55 23.87 14.37
N THR A 542 2.25 24.09 14.14
CA THR A 542 1.16 23.61 15.00
C THR A 542 1.00 22.09 14.99
N LEU A 543 1.56 21.39 13.99
CA LEU A 543 1.46 19.93 13.82
C LEU A 543 2.79 19.21 14.11
N HIS A 544 3.86 19.93 14.46
CA HIS A 544 5.17 19.31 14.69
C HIS A 544 5.15 18.28 15.81
N GLN A 545 4.48 18.60 16.92
CA GLN A 545 4.35 17.69 18.05
C GLN A 545 3.49 16.47 17.70
N ASP A 546 2.35 16.70 17.03
CA ASP A 546 1.49 15.62 16.53
C ASP A 546 2.27 14.65 15.64
N TYR A 547 3.04 15.18 14.69
CA TYR A 547 3.83 14.37 13.77
C TYR A 547 4.92 13.56 14.48
N ALA A 548 5.64 14.18 15.42
CA ALA A 548 6.63 13.50 16.23
C ALA A 548 6.00 12.36 17.06
N SER A 549 4.82 12.60 17.64
CA SER A 549 4.07 11.57 18.37
C SER A 549 3.59 10.46 17.45
N ALA A 550 3.07 10.79 16.25
CA ALA A 550 2.64 9.81 15.26
C ALA A 550 3.79 8.91 14.81
N LEU A 551 4.98 9.47 14.56
CA LEU A 551 6.21 8.72 14.27
C LEU A 551 6.56 7.73 15.39
N ALA A 552 6.47 8.15 16.65
CA ALA A 552 6.75 7.31 17.81
C ALA A 552 5.73 6.19 18.01
N ASP A 553 4.50 6.39 17.53
CA ASP A 553 3.38 5.45 17.67
C ASP A 553 3.24 4.48 16.48
N VAL A 554 4.09 4.56 15.45
CA VAL A 554 4.09 3.61 14.33
C VAL A 554 4.52 2.22 14.79
N GLN A 555 3.67 1.22 14.57
CA GLN A 555 3.96 -0.19 14.81
C GLN A 555 4.11 -0.93 13.47
N TYR A 556 5.17 -1.74 13.34
CA TYR A 556 5.49 -2.53 12.13
C TYR A 556 5.09 -3.99 12.28
#